data_AF-A0A0A1UZ10-F1
#
_entry.id   AF-A0A0A1UZ10-F1
#
_cell.length_a   1.000
_cell.length_b   1.000
_cell.length_c   1.000
_cell.angle_alpha   90.00
_cell.angle_beta   90.00
_cell.angle_gamma   90.00
#
_symmetry.space_group_name_H-M   'P 1'
#
loop_
_entity.id
_entity.type
_entity.pdbx_description
1 polymer ?
#
loop_
_entity_poly.entity_id
_entity_poly.type
_entity_poly.pdbx_seq_one_letter_code
_entity_poly.pdbx_strand_id
1 'polypeptide(L)'
;MPHYSEKNIFPMQGGCPCGHVRYQVKQAPLLVHCCHCTSCQRELGTAFAVNAIVESDRLELLPSAQPAVPGSKGVPGGALAGFNAAFARLTLSDATCGPVGAKTEGAELQAAANADRDNETGTVELVTLPTESTVGLTVAQCCVCHSGLWAHYADGGPYTTYLRVGTLDAAYEIDPDVHIFTRSKRDFVGLADGKPRFEAYYKTREDFIRDDCKGRYAALEEKTGAYMAELRAALGE
;
A
#
# COMPACT_ATOMS: atom_id res chain seq x y z
N MET A 1 15.84 -8.86 15.75
CA MET A 1 14.84 -9.82 15.20
C MET A 1 15.27 -10.16 13.78
N PRO A 2 15.03 -11.38 13.28
CA PRO A 2 15.36 -11.70 11.89
C PRO A 2 14.64 -10.76 10.95
N HIS A 3 15.26 -10.49 9.81
CA HIS A 3 14.68 -9.64 8.78
C HIS A 3 13.39 -10.28 8.24
N TYR A 4 12.39 -9.50 7.83
CA TYR A 4 11.10 -10.08 7.40
C TYR A 4 11.22 -11.04 6.20
N SER A 5 12.25 -10.86 5.35
CA SER A 5 12.51 -11.76 4.20
C SER A 5 13.09 -13.12 4.60
N GLU A 6 13.65 -13.24 5.80
CA GLU A 6 14.22 -14.49 6.33
C GLU A 6 13.16 -15.32 7.04
N LYS A 7 11.96 -14.76 7.25
CA LYS A 7 10.85 -15.40 7.95
C LYS A 7 9.95 -16.13 6.95
N ASN A 8 9.41 -17.28 7.33
CA ASN A 8 8.40 -17.99 6.55
C ASN A 8 6.98 -17.43 6.81
N ILE A 9 6.77 -16.17 6.45
CA ILE A 9 5.51 -15.43 6.70
C ILE A 9 4.78 -15.03 5.42
N PHE A 10 5.33 -15.38 4.25
CA PHE A 10 4.70 -15.18 2.95
C PHE A 10 4.22 -16.53 2.37
N PRO A 11 3.05 -16.61 1.72
CA PRO A 11 2.15 -15.50 1.40
C PRO A 11 1.50 -14.89 2.64
N MET A 12 1.42 -13.56 2.68
CA MET A 12 0.83 -12.81 3.81
C MET A 12 -0.46 -12.16 3.35
N GLN A 13 -1.54 -12.34 4.11
CA GLN A 13 -2.82 -11.70 3.84
C GLN A 13 -2.91 -10.31 4.47
N GLY A 14 -3.76 -9.49 3.86
CA GLY A 14 -4.16 -8.19 4.39
C GLY A 14 -5.51 -7.79 3.82
N GLY A 15 -5.89 -6.55 4.08
CA GLY A 15 -7.13 -5.99 3.60
C GLY A 15 -7.49 -4.68 4.26
N CYS A 16 -8.62 -4.12 3.83
CA CYS A 16 -9.20 -2.98 4.51
C CYS A 16 -9.85 -3.40 5.85
N PRO A 17 -10.03 -2.47 6.80
CA PRO A 17 -10.66 -2.77 8.09
C PRO A 17 -12.09 -3.32 7.99
N CYS A 18 -12.80 -2.97 6.91
CA CYS A 18 -14.17 -3.39 6.67
C CYS A 18 -14.26 -4.80 6.04
N GLY A 19 -13.14 -5.42 5.68
CA GLY A 19 -13.08 -6.75 5.09
C GLY A 19 -13.57 -6.87 3.64
N HIS A 20 -14.09 -5.78 3.06
CA HIS A 20 -14.56 -5.76 1.66
C HIS A 20 -13.44 -6.06 0.67
N VAL A 21 -12.28 -5.43 0.86
CA VAL A 21 -11.06 -5.68 0.09
C VAL A 21 -10.16 -6.58 0.90
N ARG A 22 -9.89 -7.77 0.38
CA ARG A 22 -8.88 -8.69 0.90
C ARG A 22 -7.87 -8.98 -0.19
N TYR A 23 -6.63 -9.21 0.20
CA TYR A 23 -5.56 -9.54 -0.72
C TYR A 23 -4.51 -10.42 -0.04
N GLN A 24 -3.66 -11.03 -0.85
CA GLN A 24 -2.43 -11.69 -0.41
C GLN A 24 -1.22 -11.15 -1.15
N VAL A 25 -0.12 -10.98 -0.41
CA VAL A 25 1.20 -10.71 -0.95
C VAL A 25 1.95 -12.02 -1.06
N LYS A 26 2.26 -12.44 -2.28
CA LYS A 26 2.82 -13.77 -2.58
C LYS A 26 4.26 -13.96 -2.11
N GLN A 27 5.03 -12.88 -2.02
CA GLN A 27 6.47 -12.91 -1.76
C GLN A 27 6.91 -11.72 -0.90
N ALA A 28 8.08 -11.82 -0.28
CA ALA A 28 8.64 -10.73 0.51
C ALA A 28 8.84 -9.45 -0.33
N PRO A 29 8.53 -8.26 0.22
CA PRO A 29 8.75 -6.98 -0.44
C PRO A 29 10.17 -6.80 -0.95
N LEU A 30 10.32 -6.09 -2.06
CA LEU A 30 11.62 -5.70 -2.59
C LEU A 30 12.34 -4.79 -1.59
N LEU A 31 11.61 -3.84 -1.00
CA LEU A 31 12.12 -2.83 -0.07
C LEU A 31 10.97 -2.25 0.76
N VAL A 32 11.17 -1.96 2.05
CA VAL A 32 10.17 -1.30 2.90
C VAL A 32 10.66 0.07 3.38
N HIS A 33 9.93 1.12 3.02
CA HIS A 33 10.21 2.48 3.47
C HIS A 33 9.30 2.90 4.63
N CYS A 34 9.86 3.61 5.60
CA CYS A 34 9.09 4.47 6.50
C CYS A 34 9.20 5.93 5.99
N CYS A 35 8.13 6.43 5.37
CA CYS A 35 8.07 7.78 4.82
C CYS A 35 7.45 8.78 5.80
N HIS A 36 8.17 9.86 6.05
CA HIS A 36 7.79 10.91 7.00
C HIS A 36 7.30 12.20 6.31
N CYS A 37 7.10 12.23 4.99
CA CYS A 37 6.66 13.45 4.30
C CYS A 37 5.23 13.85 4.69
N THR A 38 4.89 15.13 4.52
CA THR A 38 3.58 15.64 4.97
C THR A 38 2.44 15.14 4.09
N SER A 39 2.72 14.82 2.81
CA SER A 39 1.76 14.13 1.93
C SER A 39 1.36 12.77 2.51
N CYS A 40 2.32 11.91 2.86
CA CYS A 40 2.03 10.59 3.43
C CYS A 40 1.34 10.67 4.81
N GLN A 41 1.72 11.67 5.63
CA GLN A 41 1.04 11.92 6.90
C GLN A 41 -0.44 12.30 6.69
N ARG A 42 -0.70 13.22 5.75
CA ARG A 42 -2.06 13.67 5.42
C ARG A 42 -2.91 12.58 4.79
N GLU A 43 -2.30 11.79 3.90
CA GLU A 43 -2.98 10.71 3.18
C GLU A 43 -3.51 9.63 4.13
N LEU A 44 -2.70 9.21 5.11
CA LEU A 44 -3.07 8.12 6.02
C LEU A 44 -3.60 8.60 7.38
N GLY A 45 -3.49 9.90 7.68
CA GLY A 45 -3.85 10.45 9.00
C GLY A 45 -2.90 10.00 10.12
N THR A 46 -1.68 9.57 9.79
CA THR A 46 -0.68 9.03 10.74
C THR A 46 0.59 9.88 10.79
N ALA A 47 1.49 9.59 11.73
CA ALA A 47 2.77 10.31 11.84
C ALA A 47 3.77 9.98 10.71
N PHE A 48 3.56 8.85 10.02
CA PHE A 48 4.36 8.36 8.90
C PHE A 48 3.60 7.26 8.15
N ALA A 49 4.00 6.98 6.91
CA ALA A 49 3.53 5.83 6.14
C ALA A 49 4.62 4.75 6.05
N VAL A 50 4.26 3.51 6.34
CA VAL A 50 5.16 2.36 6.06
C VAL A 50 4.70 1.73 4.75
N ASN A 51 5.53 1.83 3.71
CA ASN A 51 5.22 1.40 2.36
C ASN A 51 6.16 0.26 1.96
N ALA A 52 5.60 -0.89 1.61
CA ALA A 52 6.30 -2.03 1.05
C ALA A 52 6.25 -1.94 -0.48
N ILE A 53 7.41 -1.92 -1.12
CA ILE A 53 7.52 -2.01 -2.58
C ILE A 53 7.41 -3.48 -2.96
N VAL A 54 6.39 -3.81 -3.75
CA VAL A 54 6.17 -5.14 -4.31
C VAL A 54 5.92 -5.02 -5.80
N GLU A 55 6.28 -6.05 -6.55
CA GLU A 55 5.85 -6.18 -7.94
C GLU A 55 4.32 -6.37 -7.95
N SER A 56 3.61 -5.63 -8.81
CA SER A 56 2.14 -5.66 -8.83
C SER A 56 1.55 -7.03 -9.17
N ASP A 57 2.31 -7.96 -9.73
CA ASP A 57 1.89 -9.35 -9.98
C ASP A 57 2.01 -10.25 -8.72
N ARG A 58 2.64 -9.75 -7.65
CA ARG A 58 2.72 -10.41 -6.34
C ARG A 58 1.59 -10.04 -5.40
N LEU A 59 0.79 -9.03 -5.74
CA LEU A 59 -0.45 -8.72 -5.06
C LEU A 59 -1.61 -9.41 -5.77
N GLU A 60 -2.37 -10.22 -5.04
CA GLU A 60 -3.55 -10.91 -5.56
C GLU A 60 -4.75 -10.60 -4.68
N LEU A 61 -5.84 -10.17 -5.30
CA LEU A 61 -7.11 -9.96 -4.61
C LEU A 61 -7.72 -11.29 -4.19
N LEU A 62 -8.30 -11.30 -3.00
CA LEU A 62 -9.02 -12.42 -2.42
C LEU A 62 -10.51 -12.07 -2.29
N PRO A 63 -11.41 -13.06 -2.15
CA PRO A 63 -12.80 -12.79 -1.81
C PRO A 63 -12.92 -11.93 -0.54
N SER A 64 -13.95 -11.08 -0.48
CA SER A 64 -14.26 -10.32 0.72
C SER A 64 -14.46 -11.24 1.92
N ALA A 65 -14.05 -10.76 3.10
CA ALA A 65 -14.16 -11.50 4.35
C ALA A 65 -14.90 -10.67 5.40
N GLN A 66 -15.28 -11.31 6.50
CA GLN A 66 -15.81 -10.59 7.66
C GLN A 66 -14.72 -9.67 8.25
N PRO A 67 -15.09 -8.48 8.77
CA PRO A 67 -14.18 -7.63 9.51
C PRO A 67 -13.50 -8.39 10.65
N ALA A 68 -12.18 -8.21 10.78
CA ALA A 68 -11.38 -8.76 11.85
C ALA A 68 -10.51 -7.67 12.46
N VAL A 69 -10.20 -7.81 13.75
CA VAL A 69 -9.19 -6.96 14.39
C VAL A 69 -7.82 -7.55 14.05
N PRO A 70 -6.92 -6.81 13.39
CA PRO A 70 -5.57 -7.27 13.12
C PRO A 70 -4.84 -7.62 14.41
N GLY A 71 -3.92 -8.58 14.33
CA GLY A 71 -3.12 -8.98 15.47
C GLY A 71 -2.13 -7.91 15.91
N SER A 72 -1.56 -8.11 17.10
CA SER A 72 -0.39 -7.36 17.55
C SER A 72 0.72 -8.33 17.97
N LYS A 73 1.89 -7.79 18.29
CA LYS A 73 3.04 -8.61 18.68
C LYS A 73 2.70 -9.48 19.90
N GLY A 74 2.67 -10.80 19.69
CA GLY A 74 2.36 -11.79 20.72
C GLY A 74 0.86 -11.97 21.01
N VAL A 75 -0.03 -11.24 20.34
CA VAL A 75 -1.49 -11.38 20.47
C VAL A 75 -2.09 -11.58 19.09
N PRO A 76 -2.54 -12.79 18.73
CA PRO A 76 -3.13 -13.03 17.42
C PRO A 76 -4.36 -12.15 17.22
N GLY A 77 -4.62 -11.78 15.96
CA GLY A 77 -5.85 -11.10 15.58
C GLY A 77 -7.07 -11.96 15.90
N GLY A 78 -8.22 -11.32 16.00
CA GLY A 78 -9.47 -11.98 16.35
C GLY A 78 -10.58 -11.61 15.39
N ALA A 79 -11.43 -12.59 15.07
CA ALA A 79 -12.72 -12.28 14.46
C ALA A 79 -13.51 -11.37 15.40
N LEU A 80 -14.09 -10.30 14.87
CA LEU A 80 -15.10 -9.56 15.63
C LEU A 80 -16.25 -10.52 15.90
N ALA A 81 -16.55 -10.77 17.17
CA ALA A 81 -17.61 -11.70 17.61
C ALA A 81 -19.05 -11.24 17.25
N GLY A 82 -19.17 -10.28 16.33
CA GLY A 82 -20.40 -9.64 15.90
C GLY A 82 -20.26 -8.12 15.97
N PHE A 83 -20.61 -7.44 14.88
CA PHE A 83 -20.85 -6.00 14.92
C PHE A 83 -22.21 -5.78 15.59
N ASN A 84 -22.24 -5.23 16.81
CA ASN A 84 -23.51 -4.85 17.41
C ASN A 84 -24.02 -3.59 16.69
N ALA A 85 -25.03 -3.77 15.84
CA ALA A 85 -25.65 -2.70 15.05
C ALA A 85 -26.18 -1.52 15.90
N ALA A 86 -26.44 -1.74 17.20
CA ALA A 86 -26.78 -0.65 18.11
C ALA A 86 -25.61 0.31 18.35
N PHE A 87 -24.35 -0.12 18.26
CA PHE A 87 -23.20 0.78 18.39
C PHE A 87 -23.14 1.81 17.28
N ALA A 88 -23.46 1.45 16.03
CA ALA A 88 -23.46 2.41 14.92
C ALA A 88 -24.43 3.58 15.19
N ARG A 89 -25.63 3.26 15.71
CA ARG A 89 -26.63 4.27 16.12
C ARG A 89 -26.17 5.15 17.28
N LEU A 90 -25.32 4.63 18.17
CA LEU A 90 -24.72 5.40 19.27
C LEU A 90 -23.54 6.26 18.81
N THR A 91 -22.95 5.98 17.64
CA THR A 91 -21.82 6.72 17.06
C THR A 91 -22.21 7.56 15.85
N LEU A 92 -23.48 7.98 15.75
CA LEU A 92 -23.99 8.82 14.66
C LEU A 92 -23.83 8.21 13.26
N SER A 93 -23.66 6.89 13.16
CA SER A 93 -23.54 6.18 11.88
C SER A 93 -24.80 5.38 11.61
N ASP A 94 -25.52 5.74 10.55
CA ASP A 94 -26.53 4.87 9.95
C ASP A 94 -25.90 3.87 8.96
N ALA A 95 -24.61 4.02 8.67
CA ALA A 95 -23.86 3.15 7.78
C ALA A 95 -23.38 1.90 8.53
N THR A 96 -23.77 0.73 8.02
CA THR A 96 -23.17 -0.56 8.35
C THR A 96 -22.07 -0.86 7.35
N CYS A 97 -20.92 -1.33 7.84
CA CYS A 97 -19.96 -2.05 7.02
C CYS A 97 -20.66 -3.22 6.31
N GLY A 98 -20.86 -3.11 5.00
CA GLY A 98 -21.52 -4.09 4.13
C GLY A 98 -21.30 -3.70 2.66
N PRO A 99 -21.56 -4.59 1.69
CA PRO A 99 -21.27 -4.30 0.28
C PRO A 99 -22.07 -3.07 -0.17
N VAL A 100 -21.34 -2.00 -0.49
CA VAL A 100 -21.93 -0.77 -1.02
C VAL A 100 -22.28 -1.03 -2.48
N GLY A 101 -23.57 -0.90 -2.82
CA GLY A 101 -24.02 -0.94 -4.21
C GLY A 101 -23.39 0.21 -4.99
N ALA A 102 -22.63 -0.13 -6.03
CA ALA A 102 -21.95 0.81 -6.90
C ALA A 102 -22.92 1.90 -7.43
N LYS A 103 -22.55 3.15 -7.23
CA LYS A 103 -23.04 4.35 -7.93
C LYS A 103 -21.81 5.25 -8.09
N THR A 104 -21.45 5.83 -9.23
CA THR A 104 -22.19 6.18 -10.45
C THR A 104 -21.20 6.48 -11.58
N GLU A 105 -21.74 6.42 -12.80
CA GLU A 105 -21.17 6.75 -14.10
C GLU A 105 -20.46 8.11 -14.20
N GLY A 106 -19.47 8.20 -15.10
CA GLY A 106 -19.17 9.42 -15.86
C GLY A 106 -17.75 9.99 -15.74
N ALA A 107 -16.79 9.41 -16.45
CA ALA A 107 -15.74 10.10 -17.23
C ALA A 107 -14.79 9.05 -17.83
N GLU A 108 -15.02 8.64 -19.08
CA GLU A 108 -14.07 7.79 -19.81
C GLU A 108 -12.85 8.62 -20.22
N LEU A 109 -11.76 8.48 -19.46
CA LEU A 109 -10.43 8.51 -20.06
C LEU A 109 -9.99 7.05 -20.22
N GLN A 110 -9.67 6.69 -21.46
CA GLN A 110 -9.25 5.35 -21.83
C GLN A 110 -7.92 5.03 -21.13
N ALA A 111 -8.00 4.35 -19.99
CA ALA A 111 -6.85 3.90 -19.22
C ALA A 111 -6.22 2.70 -19.95
N ALA A 112 -4.90 2.75 -20.12
CA ALA A 112 -4.11 1.68 -20.72
C ALA A 112 -4.39 0.34 -20.00
N ALA A 113 -4.34 -0.75 -20.77
CA ALA A 113 -4.81 -2.12 -20.50
C ALA A 113 -4.34 -2.83 -19.18
N ASN A 114 -3.67 -2.14 -18.27
CA ASN A 114 -3.24 -2.65 -16.96
C ASN A 114 -3.99 -2.01 -15.77
N ALA A 115 -4.71 -0.90 -15.96
CA ALA A 115 -5.57 -0.31 -14.92
C ALA A 115 -6.78 -1.22 -14.57
N ASP A 116 -7.09 -2.17 -15.46
CA ASP A 116 -8.13 -3.19 -15.23
C ASP A 116 -7.77 -4.12 -14.06
N ARG A 117 -6.49 -4.45 -13.82
CA ARG A 117 -6.13 -5.43 -12.77
C ARG A 117 -6.50 -5.02 -11.35
N ASP A 118 -6.45 -3.72 -11.05
CA ASP A 118 -6.73 -3.24 -9.70
C ASP A 118 -8.24 -3.07 -9.47
N ASN A 119 -9.04 -2.82 -10.51
CA ASN A 119 -10.48 -2.53 -10.40
C ASN A 119 -11.39 -3.45 -11.25
N GLU A 120 -10.88 -4.56 -11.77
CA GLU A 120 -11.63 -5.56 -12.58
C GLU A 120 -12.88 -6.08 -11.86
N THR A 121 -12.93 -5.90 -10.53
CA THR A 121 -14.02 -6.34 -9.65
C THR A 121 -14.81 -5.22 -8.97
N GLY A 122 -14.50 -3.93 -9.22
CA GLY A 122 -15.18 -2.81 -8.53
C GLY A 122 -14.83 -2.68 -7.04
N THR A 123 -13.80 -3.37 -6.56
CA THR A 123 -13.50 -3.51 -5.12
C THR A 123 -12.69 -2.35 -4.55
N VAL A 124 -11.96 -1.60 -5.39
CA VAL A 124 -11.21 -0.40 -5.01
C VAL A 124 -11.47 0.76 -5.94
N GLU A 125 -11.37 1.97 -5.40
CA GLU A 125 -11.37 3.23 -6.13
C GLU A 125 -9.94 3.73 -6.27
N LEU A 126 -9.56 4.11 -7.49
CA LEU A 126 -8.26 4.71 -7.78
C LEU A 126 -8.37 6.24 -7.72
N VAL A 127 -7.66 6.86 -6.78
CA VAL A 127 -7.70 8.31 -6.55
C VAL A 127 -6.30 8.91 -6.74
N THR A 128 -6.17 9.80 -7.71
CA THR A 128 -4.90 10.50 -7.97
C THR A 128 -4.74 11.71 -7.05
N LEU A 129 -3.63 11.75 -6.32
CA LEU A 129 -3.29 12.79 -5.35
C LEU A 129 -1.98 13.51 -5.73
N PRO A 130 -1.85 14.81 -5.41
CA PRO A 130 -0.59 15.51 -5.55
C PRO A 130 0.42 15.04 -4.50
N THR A 131 1.70 14.99 -4.86
CA THR A 131 2.79 14.62 -3.96
C THR A 131 3.84 15.72 -3.84
N GLU A 132 4.52 15.80 -2.70
CA GLU A 132 5.73 16.62 -2.54
C GLU A 132 6.84 16.26 -3.55
N SER A 133 6.86 15.01 -4.05
CA SER A 133 7.82 14.57 -5.07
C SER A 133 7.49 15.06 -6.49
N THR A 134 6.31 15.66 -6.72
CA THR A 134 5.77 16.05 -8.04
C THR A 134 5.59 14.93 -9.06
N VAL A 135 5.98 13.69 -8.73
CA VAL A 135 5.83 12.50 -9.59
C VAL A 135 4.35 12.17 -9.82
N GLY A 136 3.47 12.47 -8.86
CA GLY A 136 2.07 12.02 -8.89
C GLY A 136 1.90 10.62 -8.28
N LEU A 137 0.78 10.43 -7.60
CA LEU A 137 0.47 9.22 -6.84
C LEU A 137 -0.99 8.85 -7.06
N THR A 138 -1.24 7.63 -7.50
CA THR A 138 -2.59 7.06 -7.58
C THR A 138 -2.77 6.07 -6.44
N VAL A 139 -3.70 6.35 -5.54
CA VAL A 139 -3.98 5.53 -4.35
C VAL A 139 -5.17 4.63 -4.63
N ALA A 140 -5.02 3.32 -4.36
CA ALA A 140 -6.13 2.39 -4.34
C ALA A 140 -6.77 2.39 -2.95
N GLN A 141 -8.03 2.83 -2.88
CA GLN A 141 -8.81 2.92 -1.66
C GLN A 141 -9.98 1.94 -1.70
N CYS A 142 -10.37 1.39 -0.56
CA CYS A 142 -11.59 0.58 -0.50
C CYS A 142 -12.83 1.44 -0.80
N CYS A 143 -13.69 1.03 -1.74
CA CYS A 143 -14.92 1.76 -2.10
C CYS A 143 -15.99 1.79 -0.98
N VAL A 144 -15.81 1.00 0.09
CA VAL A 144 -16.75 0.93 1.23
C VAL A 144 -16.29 1.77 2.42
N CYS A 145 -15.00 1.67 2.79
CA CYS A 145 -14.46 2.34 3.98
C CYS A 145 -13.39 3.37 3.68
N HIS A 146 -13.07 3.60 2.40
CA HIS A 146 -12.09 4.55 1.88
C HIS A 146 -10.68 4.43 2.47
N SER A 147 -10.37 3.31 3.12
CA SER A 147 -9.01 3.03 3.59
C SER A 147 -8.09 2.85 2.38
N GLY A 148 -6.99 3.61 2.35
CA GLY A 148 -5.93 3.44 1.36
C GLY A 148 -5.11 2.18 1.62
N LEU A 149 -5.01 1.32 0.61
CA LEU A 149 -4.43 -0.02 0.73
C LEU A 149 -3.07 -0.14 0.04
N TRP A 150 -2.96 0.44 -1.15
CA TRP A 150 -1.70 0.58 -1.87
C TRP A 150 -1.74 1.80 -2.77
N ALA A 151 -0.62 2.09 -3.42
CA ALA A 151 -0.55 3.15 -4.39
C ALA A 151 0.45 2.83 -5.52
N HIS A 152 0.29 3.52 -6.64
CA HIS A 152 1.20 3.52 -7.77
C HIS A 152 1.77 4.93 -7.94
N TYR A 153 3.10 5.05 -7.89
CA TYR A 153 3.76 6.29 -8.25
C TYR A 153 4.00 6.29 -9.76
N ALA A 154 3.83 7.45 -10.40
CA ALA A 154 3.91 7.54 -11.87
C ALA A 154 5.28 7.06 -12.42
N ASP A 155 6.36 7.26 -11.66
CA ASP A 155 7.71 6.82 -12.03
C ASP A 155 7.91 5.30 -12.02
N GLY A 156 7.12 4.58 -11.21
CA GLY A 156 7.10 3.11 -11.13
C GLY A 156 6.05 2.45 -12.01
N GLY A 157 5.16 3.25 -12.62
CA GLY A 157 4.05 2.78 -13.45
C GLY A 157 3.12 1.78 -12.74
N PRO A 158 2.30 1.03 -13.50
CA PRO A 158 1.37 0.05 -12.93
C PRO A 158 2.08 -1.23 -12.44
N TYR A 159 3.36 -1.42 -12.71
CA TYR A 159 4.12 -2.63 -12.36
C TYR A 159 4.68 -2.61 -10.94
N THR A 160 4.80 -1.42 -10.35
CA THR A 160 5.29 -1.22 -8.98
C THR A 160 4.14 -0.84 -8.07
N THR A 161 3.90 -1.65 -7.05
CA THR A 161 2.88 -1.39 -6.03
C THR A 161 3.55 -0.99 -4.72
N TYR A 162 3.11 0.13 -4.15
CA TYR A 162 3.53 0.61 -2.83
C TYR A 162 2.43 0.25 -1.83
N LEU A 163 2.50 -0.97 -1.31
CA LEU A 163 1.54 -1.51 -0.36
C LEU A 163 1.68 -0.84 1.01
N ARG A 164 0.55 -0.46 1.62
CA ARG A 164 0.55 0.03 3.00
C ARG A 164 0.78 -1.14 3.94
N VAL A 165 1.93 -1.18 4.61
CA VAL A 165 2.26 -2.30 5.51
C VAL A 165 1.24 -2.43 6.64
N GLY A 166 0.70 -1.31 7.11
CA GLY A 166 -0.30 -1.29 8.18
C GLY A 166 -1.63 -1.98 7.85
N THR A 167 -1.90 -2.31 6.58
CA THR A 167 -3.11 -3.03 6.17
C THR A 167 -2.89 -4.54 6.05
N LEU A 168 -1.71 -5.06 6.42
CA LEU A 168 -1.41 -6.49 6.53
C LEU A 168 -1.89 -7.06 7.87
N ASP A 169 -2.37 -8.31 7.86
CA ASP A 169 -2.91 -8.97 9.07
C ASP A 169 -1.84 -9.16 10.17
N ALA A 170 -0.58 -9.29 9.76
CA ALA A 170 0.60 -9.41 10.62
C ALA A 170 1.61 -8.28 10.36
N ALA A 171 1.14 -7.04 10.19
CA ALA A 171 1.97 -5.87 9.91
C ALA A 171 3.16 -5.70 10.88
N TYR A 172 3.00 -6.11 12.15
CA TYR A 172 4.04 -6.06 13.19
C TYR A 172 5.24 -6.97 12.91
N GLU A 173 5.18 -7.84 11.91
CA GLU A 173 6.32 -8.67 11.46
C GLU A 173 7.24 -7.94 10.47
N ILE A 174 6.81 -6.80 9.94
CA ILE A 174 7.47 -6.05 8.86
C ILE A 174 8.04 -4.74 9.39
N ASP A 175 9.33 -4.74 9.72
CA ASP A 175 10.08 -3.53 10.05
C ASP A 175 10.53 -2.80 8.77
N PRO A 176 10.71 -1.47 8.80
CA PRO A 176 11.27 -0.74 7.67
C PRO A 176 12.75 -1.03 7.45
N ASP A 177 13.19 -0.91 6.21
CA ASP A 177 14.60 -0.95 5.82
C ASP A 177 15.26 0.42 5.94
N VAL A 178 14.49 1.48 5.69
CA VAL A 178 14.99 2.86 5.60
C VAL A 178 13.92 3.87 5.97
N HIS A 179 14.34 4.98 6.56
CA HIS A 179 13.50 6.15 6.84
C HIS A 179 13.83 7.25 5.83
N ILE A 180 12.80 7.77 5.17
CA ILE A 180 12.92 8.84 4.17
C ILE A 180 12.07 10.04 4.58
N PHE A 181 12.44 11.23 4.12
CA PHE A 181 11.80 12.50 4.45
C PHE A 181 11.82 12.83 5.96
N THR A 182 12.87 12.44 6.69
CA THR A 182 12.95 12.63 8.14
C THR A 182 12.90 14.09 8.60
N ARG A 183 13.16 15.05 7.70
CA ARG A 183 12.99 16.49 7.94
C ARG A 183 11.58 16.87 8.41
N SER A 184 10.57 16.09 8.00
CA SER A 184 9.16 16.32 8.29
C SER A 184 8.62 15.41 9.40
N LYS A 185 9.48 14.58 10.01
CA LYS A 185 9.11 13.65 11.09
C LYS A 185 8.54 14.42 12.27
N ARG A 186 7.45 13.90 12.86
CA ARG A 186 6.88 14.44 14.09
C ARG A 186 7.86 14.33 15.26
N ASP A 187 7.91 15.34 16.12
CA ASP A 187 8.90 15.39 17.22
C ASP A 187 8.79 14.23 18.21
N PHE A 188 7.56 13.77 18.48
CA PHE A 188 7.31 12.65 19.39
C PHE A 188 7.72 11.28 18.83
N VAL A 189 8.00 11.17 17.53
CA VAL A 189 8.41 9.91 16.89
C VAL A 189 9.91 9.73 17.06
N GLY A 190 10.34 8.88 17.99
CA GLY A 190 11.71 8.43 18.10
C GLY A 190 12.05 7.39 17.04
N LEU A 191 13.19 7.54 16.35
CA LEU A 191 13.74 6.51 15.46
C LEU A 191 14.86 5.80 16.22
N ALA A 192 14.63 4.56 16.66
CA ALA A 192 15.56 3.79 17.51
C ALA A 192 15.86 2.38 16.97
N ASP A 193 15.45 2.12 15.73
CA ASP A 193 15.62 0.86 14.98
C ASP A 193 17.02 0.65 14.40
N GLY A 194 17.89 1.66 14.44
CA GLY A 194 19.22 1.62 13.82
C GLY A 194 19.22 1.65 12.29
N LYS A 195 18.07 1.89 11.66
CA LYS A 195 17.93 1.91 10.19
C LYS A 195 18.44 3.22 9.60
N PRO A 196 18.94 3.22 8.35
CA PRO A 196 19.35 4.44 7.63
C PRO A 196 18.23 5.48 7.56
N ARG A 197 18.61 6.76 7.58
CA ARG A 197 17.70 7.91 7.67
C ARG A 197 18.11 8.98 6.69
N PHE A 198 17.15 9.49 5.95
CA PHE A 198 17.37 10.54 4.96
C PHE A 198 16.37 11.67 5.16
N GLU A 199 16.88 12.90 5.21
CA GLU A 199 16.07 14.12 5.29
C GLU A 199 15.16 14.31 4.06
N ALA A 200 15.48 13.64 2.95
CA ALA A 200 14.70 13.59 1.71
C ALA A 200 14.64 12.14 1.19
N TYR A 201 14.53 11.98 -0.13
CA TYR A 201 14.67 10.66 -0.77
C TYR A 201 16.15 10.26 -0.83
N TYR A 202 16.44 8.95 -0.78
CA TYR A 202 17.80 8.44 -1.03
C TYR A 202 18.19 8.64 -2.50
N LYS A 203 19.50 8.68 -2.80
CA LYS A 203 19.99 8.93 -4.16
C LYS A 203 19.89 7.70 -5.07
N THR A 204 20.19 6.54 -4.53
CA THR A 204 20.33 5.28 -5.27
C THR A 204 19.48 4.23 -4.58
N ARG A 205 18.46 3.71 -5.27
CA ARG A 205 17.53 2.73 -4.69
C ARG A 205 18.18 1.36 -4.55
N GLU A 206 19.06 1.06 -5.49
CA GLU A 206 19.76 -0.21 -5.66
C GLU A 206 20.59 -0.57 -4.42
N ASP A 207 21.08 0.44 -3.70
CA ASP A 207 21.83 0.30 -2.45
C ASP A 207 21.01 -0.36 -1.32
N PHE A 208 19.67 -0.28 -1.41
CA PHE A 208 18.74 -0.85 -0.44
C PHE A 208 18.07 -2.15 -0.93
N ILE A 209 18.31 -2.53 -2.18
CA ILE A 209 17.77 -3.78 -2.73
C ILE A 209 18.61 -4.95 -2.24
N ARG A 210 17.95 -5.85 -1.51
CA ARG A 210 18.59 -7.02 -0.92
C ARG A 210 19.02 -8.03 -1.98
N ASP A 211 20.07 -8.78 -1.68
CA ASP A 211 20.62 -9.77 -2.60
C ASP A 211 19.60 -10.84 -3.04
N ASP A 212 18.69 -11.25 -2.14
CA ASP A 212 17.64 -12.23 -2.42
C ASP A 212 16.63 -11.77 -3.49
N CYS A 213 16.49 -10.47 -3.69
CA CYS A 213 15.49 -9.89 -4.59
C CYS A 213 16.07 -9.10 -5.76
N LYS A 214 17.40 -8.97 -5.89
CA LYS A 214 18.05 -8.25 -7.01
C LYS A 214 17.59 -8.72 -8.39
N GLY A 215 17.47 -10.03 -8.61
CA GLY A 215 16.98 -10.56 -9.89
C GLY A 215 15.53 -10.19 -10.19
N ARG A 216 14.67 -10.13 -9.15
CA ARG A 216 13.28 -9.68 -9.29
C ARG A 216 13.20 -8.19 -9.56
N TYR A 217 14.01 -7.40 -8.86
CA TYR A 217 14.10 -5.96 -9.04
C TYR A 217 14.55 -5.59 -10.46
N ALA A 218 15.61 -6.22 -10.98
CA ALA A 218 16.09 -5.97 -12.35
C ALA A 218 15.01 -6.25 -13.40
N ALA A 219 14.26 -7.35 -13.26
CA ALA A 219 13.14 -7.66 -14.15
C ALA A 219 11.98 -6.66 -14.05
N LEU A 220 11.74 -6.09 -12.85
CA LEU A 220 10.75 -5.02 -12.65
C LEU A 220 11.20 -3.71 -13.30
N GLU A 221 12.48 -3.35 -13.19
CA GLU A 221 13.05 -2.16 -13.82
C GLU A 221 12.97 -2.23 -15.34
N GLU A 222 13.24 -3.39 -15.94
CA GLU A 222 13.10 -3.60 -17.38
C GLU A 222 11.66 -3.34 -17.85
N LYS A 223 10.66 -3.94 -17.16
CA LYS A 223 9.23 -3.72 -17.47
C LYS A 223 8.83 -2.26 -17.33
N THR A 224 9.28 -1.61 -16.25
CA THR A 224 8.97 -0.20 -15.97
C THR A 224 9.61 0.71 -17.02
N GLY A 225 10.87 0.46 -17.38
CA GLY A 225 11.60 1.21 -18.40
C GLY A 225 10.93 1.11 -19.78
N ALA A 226 10.52 -0.10 -20.19
CA ALA A 226 9.80 -0.31 -21.44
C ALA A 226 8.48 0.47 -21.48
N TYR A 227 7.70 0.40 -20.40
CA TYR A 227 6.44 1.14 -20.28
C TYR A 227 6.61 2.66 -20.32
N MET A 228 7.62 3.19 -19.62
CA MET A 228 7.88 4.63 -19.62
C MET A 228 8.36 5.13 -20.99
N ALA A 229 9.12 4.30 -21.73
CA ALA A 229 9.49 4.61 -23.10
C ALA A 229 8.27 4.66 -24.04
N GLU A 230 7.35 3.69 -23.91
CA GLU A 230 6.10 3.66 -24.66
C GLU A 230 5.21 4.87 -24.32
N LEU A 231 5.07 5.20 -23.03
CA LEU A 231 4.27 6.33 -22.58
C LEU A 231 4.80 7.68 -23.11
N ARG A 232 6.13 7.90 -23.05
CA ARG A 232 6.76 9.11 -23.61
C ARG A 232 6.52 9.23 -25.11
N ALA A 233 6.72 8.12 -25.85
CA ALA A 233 6.46 8.08 -27.28
C ALA A 233 4.99 8.40 -27.61
N ALA A 234 4.04 7.92 -26.81
CA ALA A 234 2.61 8.21 -26.97
C ALA A 234 2.24 9.67 -26.64
N LEU A 235 2.94 10.29 -25.69
CA LEU A 235 2.74 11.70 -25.29
C LEU A 235 3.47 12.70 -26.20
N GLY A 236 4.28 12.21 -27.15
CA GLY A 236 5.02 13.05 -28.08
C GLY A 236 6.26 13.72 -27.47
N GLU A 237 6.80 13.13 -26.40
CA GLU A 237 8.05 13.54 -25.73
C GLU A 237 9.25 12.70 -26.18
#